data_AF-A0A969Q007-F1
#
_entry.id   AF-A0A969Q007-F1
#
_cell.length_a   1.000
_cell.length_b   1.000
_cell.length_c   1.000
_cell.angle_alpha   90.00
_cell.angle_beta   90.00
_cell.angle_gamma   90.00
#
_symmetry.space_group_name_H-M   'P 1'
#
loop_
_entity.id
_entity.type
_entity.pdbx_description
1 polymer ?
#
loop_
_entity_poly.entity_id
_entity_poly.type
_entity_poly.pdbx_seq_one_letter_code
_entity_poly.pdbx_strand_id
1 'polypeptide(L)'
;MNFEEALDFVDSAVFGQAGRHLSAPEVTILQGTWQGMTYDQMAEISQYSLNYLMRDIGPRFWRLFSEALGEEVSKTNFRVVIERRALTIPVHLENRSRSYKAEQMAENKLITTYQTTQNNSLPDPIATYDWSEAPELSTLYGRSQELTMLKEWIADGCREIAIRGIRGIGKTALARQLLEEMQQEFDRTIWCSLNPALPLKELVSNLQKILAAPSLRYDSDSLASLMSYLRSSHTLLILDGVEAILQSGQLAGRYREGYEEYGEFFRRIGEESHQSCLILTSLENPKDISFLEGETTPVRSLVLAGLPMADAQEILATEGLGDRDRWSTLIEHYQGNPAALKLAAKFIRELFNGNVAEFLERETFVFGDIGELLAPLMARLSELEKELLYWLAIERRPISFATLEQNITLPISDSELLEVLASLGQRSLIETTISEKGKSLFTLAPMVMEYVISQLIEQISGIPNRPKISRHQWQATEDTIELTPSPKQPVNLGQWFKHSPEVMWQPIEALLVKSQLSPRLRSIYHLRSEGAIKRFKPIQFRDQEVALLVAIAQDSDRKVSIRVQVQPMGEDSVLPANLKLALLNETGQTLREVTTQSQDNFIQLPRFRGEDREKFSIQMTHNALNIKEDFII
;
A
#
# COMPACT_ATOMS: atom_id res chain seq x y z
N MET A 1 0.99 -30.56 -32.70
CA MET A 1 1.20 -29.17 -32.28
C MET A 1 0.81 -29.05 -30.82
N ASN A 2 1.74 -28.66 -29.96
CA ASN A 2 1.43 -28.37 -28.55
C ASN A 2 0.83 -26.95 -28.44
N PHE A 3 0.34 -26.56 -27.27
CA PHE A 3 -0.30 -25.24 -27.10
C PHE A 3 0.70 -24.09 -27.20
N GLU A 4 1.94 -24.26 -26.73
CA GLU A 4 3.00 -23.23 -26.79
C GLU A 4 3.35 -22.90 -28.24
N GLU A 5 3.53 -23.91 -29.10
CA GLU A 5 3.72 -23.73 -30.55
C GLU A 5 2.54 -22.98 -31.20
N ALA A 6 1.31 -23.23 -30.73
CA ALA A 6 0.11 -22.58 -31.25
C ALA A 6 -0.01 -21.14 -30.76
N LEU A 7 0.39 -20.87 -29.52
CA LEU A 7 0.45 -19.54 -28.95
C LEU A 7 1.49 -18.69 -29.69
N ASP A 8 2.70 -19.20 -29.91
CA ASP A 8 3.77 -18.49 -30.62
C ASP A 8 3.39 -18.17 -32.08
N PHE A 9 2.72 -19.11 -32.76
CA PHE A 9 2.22 -18.90 -34.11
C PHE A 9 1.15 -17.81 -34.17
N VAL A 10 0.18 -17.84 -33.25
CA VAL A 10 -0.91 -16.86 -33.20
C VAL A 10 -0.38 -15.48 -32.82
N ASP A 11 0.53 -15.42 -31.85
CA ASP A 11 1.14 -14.17 -31.40
C ASP A 11 1.98 -13.52 -32.51
N SER A 12 2.76 -14.32 -33.25
CA SER A 12 3.50 -13.85 -34.44
C SER A 12 2.58 -13.30 -35.55
N ALA A 13 1.43 -13.96 -35.78
CA ALA A 13 0.46 -13.52 -36.78
C ALA A 13 -0.26 -12.23 -36.37
N VAL A 14 -0.61 -12.09 -35.08
CA VAL A 14 -1.21 -10.86 -34.54
C VAL A 14 -0.20 -9.71 -34.52
N PHE A 15 1.07 -9.97 -34.18
CA PHE A 15 2.13 -8.98 -34.24
C PHE A 15 2.33 -8.46 -35.67
N GLY A 16 2.34 -9.36 -36.67
CA GLY A 16 2.44 -8.98 -38.07
C GLY A 16 1.30 -8.11 -38.60
N GLN A 17 0.08 -8.26 -38.06
CA GLN A 17 -1.11 -7.52 -38.51
C GLN A 17 -1.40 -6.27 -37.68
N ALA A 18 -1.18 -6.30 -36.37
CA ALA A 18 -1.58 -5.25 -35.43
C ALA A 18 -0.40 -4.51 -34.77
N GLY A 19 0.85 -4.95 -34.99
CA GLY A 19 2.05 -4.36 -34.39
C GLY A 19 2.12 -4.49 -32.87
N ARG A 20 1.34 -5.40 -32.28
CA ARG A 20 1.30 -5.69 -30.84
C ARG A 20 1.18 -7.19 -30.59
N HIS A 21 1.63 -7.62 -29.42
CA HIS A 21 1.43 -8.98 -28.94
C HIS A 21 0.01 -9.21 -28.39
N LEU A 22 -0.34 -10.47 -28.16
CA LEU A 22 -1.60 -10.87 -27.54
C LEU A 22 -1.71 -10.29 -26.12
N SER A 23 -2.84 -9.68 -25.82
CA SER A 23 -3.16 -9.24 -24.46
C SER A 23 -3.55 -10.43 -23.58
N ALA A 24 -3.40 -10.29 -22.25
CA ALA A 24 -3.74 -11.36 -21.31
C ALA A 24 -5.19 -11.91 -21.48
N PRO A 25 -6.24 -11.10 -21.74
CA PRO A 25 -7.57 -11.61 -22.06
C PRO A 25 -7.64 -12.41 -23.37
N GLU A 26 -6.86 -12.04 -24.40
CA GLU A 26 -6.80 -12.77 -25.67
C GLU A 26 -6.09 -14.12 -25.51
N VAL A 27 -5.03 -14.18 -24.71
CA VAL A 27 -4.35 -15.43 -24.33
C VAL A 27 -5.30 -16.36 -23.57
N THR A 28 -6.10 -15.83 -22.62
CA THR A 28 -7.13 -16.60 -21.91
C THR A 28 -8.16 -17.20 -22.87
N ILE A 29 -8.62 -16.42 -23.85
CA ILE A 29 -9.57 -16.91 -24.87
C ILE A 29 -8.92 -17.98 -25.75
N LEU A 30 -7.65 -17.81 -26.12
CA LEU A 30 -6.91 -18.78 -26.94
C LEU A 30 -6.73 -20.10 -26.21
N GLN A 31 -6.26 -20.05 -24.96
CA GLN A 31 -6.03 -21.21 -24.12
C GLN A 31 -7.32 -21.97 -23.82
N GLY A 32 -8.37 -21.25 -23.41
CA GLY A 32 -9.67 -21.87 -23.18
C GLY A 32 -10.27 -22.46 -24.44
N THR A 33 -10.07 -21.83 -25.60
CA THR A 33 -10.54 -22.37 -26.89
C THR A 33 -9.79 -23.64 -27.28
N TRP A 34 -8.47 -23.67 -27.08
CA TRP A 34 -7.64 -24.86 -27.34
C TRP A 34 -8.05 -26.06 -26.47
N GLN A 35 -8.48 -25.78 -25.23
CA GLN A 35 -8.96 -26.76 -24.26
C GLN A 35 -10.45 -27.11 -24.41
N GLY A 36 -11.17 -26.48 -25.34
CA GLY A 36 -12.59 -26.76 -25.60
C GLY A 36 -13.56 -26.17 -24.57
N MET A 37 -13.12 -25.21 -23.75
CA MET A 37 -13.93 -24.57 -22.71
C MET A 37 -14.98 -23.61 -23.29
N THR A 38 -16.08 -23.38 -22.57
CA THR A 38 -17.04 -22.29 -22.85
C THR A 38 -16.50 -20.94 -22.35
N TYR A 39 -17.06 -19.80 -22.81
CA TYR A 39 -16.64 -18.50 -22.26
C TYR A 39 -17.00 -18.34 -20.78
N ASP A 40 -18.03 -19.06 -20.33
CA ASP A 40 -18.47 -19.12 -18.94
C ASP A 40 -17.40 -19.80 -18.07
N GLN A 41 -16.93 -20.97 -18.49
CA GLN A 41 -15.83 -21.68 -17.84
C GLN A 41 -14.51 -20.89 -17.83
N MET A 42 -14.21 -20.13 -18.91
CA MET A 42 -13.04 -19.25 -18.94
C MET A 42 -13.14 -18.10 -17.94
N ALA A 43 -14.34 -17.58 -17.69
CA ALA A 43 -14.57 -16.52 -16.73
C ALA A 43 -14.47 -17.02 -15.28
N GLU A 44 -14.86 -18.27 -15.01
CA GLU A 44 -14.73 -18.87 -13.66
C GLU A 44 -13.29 -19.10 -13.22
N ILE A 45 -12.39 -19.40 -14.16
CA ILE A 45 -10.98 -19.72 -13.87
C ILE A 45 -10.02 -18.55 -14.12
N SER A 46 -10.54 -17.37 -14.47
CA SER A 46 -9.74 -16.17 -14.72
C SER A 46 -10.30 -14.97 -13.95
N GLN A 47 -9.53 -13.87 -13.94
CA GLN A 47 -9.95 -12.61 -13.34
C GLN A 47 -10.96 -11.80 -14.20
N TYR A 48 -11.43 -12.35 -15.32
CA TYR A 48 -12.24 -11.64 -16.30
C TYR A 48 -13.71 -12.08 -16.26
N SER A 49 -14.63 -11.12 -16.34
CA SER A 49 -16.07 -11.44 -16.39
C SER A 49 -16.49 -12.09 -17.72
N LEU A 50 -17.52 -12.93 -17.68
CA LEU A 50 -18.12 -13.56 -18.86
C LEU A 50 -18.48 -12.54 -19.95
N ASN A 51 -19.10 -11.42 -19.57
CA ASN A 51 -19.48 -10.38 -20.53
C ASN A 51 -18.25 -9.75 -21.20
N TYR A 52 -17.19 -9.49 -20.44
CA TYR A 52 -15.96 -8.93 -20.98
C TYR A 52 -15.28 -9.87 -21.99
N LEU A 53 -15.18 -11.17 -21.66
CA LEU A 53 -14.59 -12.16 -22.56
C LEU A 53 -15.46 -12.43 -23.80
N MET A 54 -16.78 -12.60 -23.63
CA MET A 54 -17.67 -13.03 -24.70
C MET A 54 -18.14 -11.89 -25.62
N ARG A 55 -18.41 -10.70 -25.08
CA ARG A 55 -18.99 -9.58 -25.85
C ARG A 55 -17.96 -8.55 -26.30
N ASP A 56 -16.88 -8.36 -25.54
CA ASP A 56 -15.91 -7.31 -25.84
C ASP A 56 -14.64 -7.87 -26.49
N ILE A 57 -13.95 -8.79 -25.83
CA ILE A 57 -12.64 -9.28 -26.30
C ILE A 57 -12.80 -10.31 -27.41
N GLY A 58 -13.61 -11.36 -27.21
CA GLY A 58 -13.76 -12.46 -28.16
C GLY A 58 -14.07 -12.03 -29.60
N PRO A 59 -15.13 -11.25 -29.86
CA PRO A 59 -15.48 -10.84 -31.22
C PRO A 59 -14.41 -9.99 -31.90
N ARG A 60 -13.68 -9.14 -31.15
CA ARG A 60 -12.58 -8.33 -31.68
C ARG A 60 -11.37 -9.19 -32.00
N PHE A 61 -11.02 -10.10 -31.11
CA PHE A 61 -9.91 -11.02 -31.28
C PHE A 61 -10.08 -11.93 -32.52
N TRP A 62 -11.23 -12.60 -32.64
CA TRP A 62 -11.48 -13.49 -33.78
C TRP A 62 -11.52 -12.77 -35.13
N ARG A 63 -12.03 -11.53 -35.17
CA ARG A 63 -11.99 -10.69 -36.37
C ARG A 63 -10.54 -10.35 -36.76
N LEU A 64 -9.77 -9.85 -35.81
CA LEU A 64 -8.36 -9.49 -36.03
C LEU A 64 -7.55 -10.70 -36.50
N PHE A 65 -7.77 -11.86 -35.90
CA PHE A 65 -7.05 -13.07 -36.26
C PHE A 65 -7.48 -13.63 -37.62
N SER A 66 -8.77 -13.50 -37.97
CA SER A 66 -9.25 -13.84 -39.31
C SER A 66 -8.61 -12.96 -40.39
N GLU A 67 -8.47 -11.66 -40.11
CA GLU A 67 -7.77 -10.71 -40.99
C GLU A 67 -6.29 -11.06 -41.14
N ALA A 68 -5.61 -11.38 -40.04
CA ALA A 68 -4.19 -11.76 -40.05
C ALA A 68 -3.91 -13.02 -40.87
N LEU A 69 -4.82 -14.00 -40.87
CA LEU A 69 -4.68 -15.23 -41.65
C LEU A 69 -5.29 -15.15 -43.05
N GLY A 70 -6.11 -14.14 -43.35
CA GLY A 70 -6.84 -14.04 -44.61
C GLY A 70 -7.94 -15.09 -44.79
N GLU A 71 -8.44 -15.67 -43.69
CA GLU A 71 -9.51 -16.67 -43.69
C GLU A 71 -10.35 -16.60 -42.41
N GLU A 72 -11.61 -17.04 -42.45
CA GLU A 72 -12.51 -16.92 -41.31
C GLU A 72 -12.13 -17.87 -40.16
N VAL A 73 -11.74 -17.29 -39.02
CA VAL A 73 -11.40 -18.01 -37.80
C VAL A 73 -12.32 -17.59 -36.66
N SER A 74 -12.86 -18.59 -35.98
CA SER A 74 -13.70 -18.46 -34.80
C SER A 74 -13.34 -19.54 -33.79
N LYS A 75 -13.94 -19.44 -32.60
CA LYS A 75 -13.76 -20.40 -31.52
C LYS A 75 -13.97 -21.87 -31.95
N THR A 76 -14.88 -22.14 -32.89
CA THR A 76 -15.26 -23.51 -33.27
C THR A 76 -14.35 -24.13 -34.32
N ASN A 77 -13.64 -23.31 -35.12
CA ASN A 77 -12.77 -23.80 -36.20
C ASN A 77 -11.27 -23.51 -35.96
N PHE A 78 -10.93 -22.72 -34.93
CA PHE A 78 -9.58 -22.29 -34.58
C PHE A 78 -8.55 -23.44 -34.62
N ARG A 79 -8.83 -24.53 -33.90
CA ARG A 79 -7.88 -25.65 -33.79
C ARG A 79 -7.60 -26.31 -35.15
N VAL A 80 -8.64 -26.49 -35.96
CA VAL A 80 -8.51 -27.09 -37.30
C VAL A 80 -7.72 -26.19 -38.25
N VAL A 81 -7.97 -24.87 -38.19
CA VAL A 81 -7.26 -23.88 -39.01
C VAL A 81 -5.77 -23.85 -38.68
N ILE A 82 -5.43 -23.85 -37.40
CA ILE A 82 -4.04 -23.79 -36.91
C ILE A 82 -3.29 -25.09 -37.18
N GLU A 83 -3.88 -26.24 -36.88
CA GLU A 83 -3.26 -27.54 -37.16
C GLU A 83 -3.01 -27.70 -38.68
N ARG A 84 -3.91 -27.21 -39.54
CA ARG A 84 -3.73 -27.23 -40.99
C ARG A 84 -2.61 -26.29 -41.47
N ARG A 85 -2.52 -25.07 -40.92
CA ARG A 85 -1.45 -24.10 -41.26
C ARG A 85 -0.08 -24.58 -40.79
N ALA A 86 -0.01 -25.22 -39.62
CA ALA A 86 1.21 -25.82 -39.08
C ALA A 86 1.73 -26.99 -39.93
N LEU A 87 0.85 -27.76 -40.59
CA LEU A 87 1.24 -28.82 -41.53
C LEU A 87 1.77 -28.33 -42.89
N THR A 88 1.72 -27.02 -43.15
CA THR A 88 2.17 -26.42 -44.43
C THR A 88 3.59 -25.82 -44.34
N ILE A 89 4.29 -26.01 -43.21
CA ILE A 89 5.67 -25.55 -42.97
C ILE A 89 6.62 -26.77 -43.00
N PRO A 90 7.67 -26.81 -43.84
CA PRO A 90 8.65 -27.90 -43.80
C PRO A 90 9.48 -27.83 -42.52
N VAL A 91 9.48 -28.94 -41.79
CA VAL A 91 10.15 -29.21 -40.52
C VAL A 91 11.64 -28.88 -40.54
N HIS A 92 12.07 -27.96 -39.66
CA HIS A 92 13.43 -27.89 -39.15
C HIS A 92 13.37 -27.58 -37.65
N LEU A 93 13.39 -28.65 -36.84
CA LEU A 93 13.64 -28.79 -35.40
C LEU A 93 13.09 -30.21 -35.13
N GLU A 94 13.87 -31.29 -35.17
CA GLU A 94 14.91 -31.69 -34.23
C GLU A 94 15.75 -32.80 -34.88
N ASN A 95 17.07 -32.76 -34.72
CA ASN A 95 17.92 -33.92 -34.38
C ASN A 95 19.39 -33.58 -34.61
N ARG A 96 20.05 -33.11 -33.56
CA ARG A 96 21.48 -33.39 -33.35
C ARG A 96 21.67 -33.84 -31.92
N SER A 97 21.70 -35.16 -31.73
CA SER A 97 22.68 -35.78 -30.85
C SER A 97 22.86 -37.26 -31.17
N ARG A 98 24.09 -37.54 -31.61
CA ARG A 98 24.79 -38.84 -31.61
C ARG A 98 24.44 -39.80 -32.76
N SER A 99 25.39 -40.35 -33.50
CA SER A 99 26.85 -40.18 -33.46
C SER A 99 27.50 -40.94 -34.60
N TYR A 100 28.68 -40.45 -34.97
CA TYR A 100 29.84 -41.20 -35.45
C TYR A 100 29.82 -41.84 -36.84
N LYS A 101 30.85 -41.37 -37.55
CA LYS A 101 31.75 -42.08 -38.45
C LYS A 101 31.35 -42.13 -39.91
N ALA A 102 32.37 -41.75 -40.69
CA ALA A 102 32.70 -42.26 -42.01
C ALA A 102 31.61 -41.95 -43.04
N GLU A 103 31.86 -41.10 -44.02
CA GLU A 103 32.93 -41.20 -44.98
C GLU A 103 32.90 -39.88 -45.75
N GLN A 104 34.04 -39.27 -46.03
CA GLN A 104 34.62 -39.43 -47.37
C GLN A 104 33.52 -39.28 -48.42
N MET A 105 33.46 -38.20 -49.18
CA MET A 105 34.51 -37.81 -50.10
C MET A 105 33.83 -36.74 -50.96
N ALA A 106 34.62 -35.76 -51.38
CA ALA A 106 34.63 -35.29 -52.76
C ALA A 106 33.24 -35.01 -53.39
N GLU A 107 32.88 -33.77 -53.68
CA GLU A 107 33.57 -32.92 -54.65
C GLU A 107 33.01 -31.50 -54.46
N ASN A 108 33.84 -30.51 -54.22
CA ASN A 108 34.50 -29.74 -55.28
C ASN A 108 33.52 -29.31 -56.38
N LYS A 109 33.19 -28.02 -56.40
CA LYS A 109 33.81 -27.10 -57.37
C LYS A 109 33.21 -25.69 -57.31
N LEU A 110 34.13 -24.71 -57.23
CA LEU A 110 34.11 -23.42 -57.94
C LEU A 110 33.18 -22.35 -57.34
N ILE A 111 33.60 -21.13 -56.95
CA ILE A 111 34.82 -20.29 -57.14
C ILE A 111 34.78 -19.25 -55.97
N THR A 112 35.78 -19.10 -55.09
CA THR A 112 36.93 -18.14 -55.15
C THR A 112 36.49 -16.71 -55.55
N THR A 113 36.78 -15.60 -54.87
CA THR A 113 38.03 -15.05 -54.29
C THR A 113 37.53 -13.86 -53.44
N TYR A 114 37.99 -13.56 -52.21
CA TYR A 114 39.31 -13.01 -51.87
C TYR A 114 39.70 -13.37 -50.41
N GLN A 115 40.91 -13.91 -50.24
CA GLN A 115 41.74 -13.74 -49.05
C GLN A 115 42.41 -12.34 -49.19
N THR A 116 42.87 -11.58 -48.19
CA THR A 116 43.43 -11.88 -46.86
C THR A 116 43.60 -10.54 -46.16
N THR A 117 43.28 -10.43 -44.87
CA THR A 117 44.25 -9.93 -43.85
C THR A 117 43.75 -10.28 -42.47
N GLN A 118 44.65 -10.90 -41.71
CA GLN A 118 44.51 -11.20 -40.29
C GLN A 118 44.31 -9.90 -39.50
N ASN A 119 43.41 -9.94 -38.52
CA ASN A 119 43.73 -9.44 -37.18
C ASN A 119 43.00 -10.30 -36.16
N ASN A 120 43.80 -10.89 -35.27
CA ASN A 120 43.36 -11.48 -34.02
C ASN A 120 42.72 -10.39 -33.15
N SER A 121 41.44 -10.55 -32.87
CA SER A 121 40.79 -10.06 -31.65
C SER A 121 39.64 -11.01 -31.37
N LEU A 122 39.64 -11.56 -30.16
CA LEU A 122 38.51 -12.33 -29.61
C LEU A 122 37.22 -11.50 -29.79
N PRO A 123 36.05 -12.12 -30.04
CA PRO A 123 34.80 -11.39 -29.93
C PRO A 123 34.69 -10.88 -28.49
N ASP A 124 34.48 -9.58 -28.30
CA ASP A 124 34.10 -9.00 -27.02
C ASP A 124 32.91 -9.78 -26.42
N PRO A 125 32.83 -9.92 -25.07
CA PRO A 125 31.65 -10.52 -24.44
C PRO A 125 30.42 -9.71 -24.86
N ILE A 126 29.47 -10.37 -25.50
CA ILE A 126 28.22 -9.75 -25.92
C ILE A 126 27.51 -9.28 -24.65
N ALA A 127 27.42 -7.97 -24.46
CA ALA A 127 26.72 -7.37 -23.34
C ALA A 127 25.28 -7.92 -23.28
N THR A 128 24.89 -8.46 -22.12
CA THR A 128 23.59 -9.10 -21.94
C THR A 128 22.70 -8.18 -21.12
N TYR A 129 21.60 -7.74 -21.72
CA TYR A 129 20.59 -6.87 -21.11
C TYR A 129 19.30 -7.67 -20.92
N ASP A 130 18.91 -7.95 -19.67
CA ASP A 130 17.60 -8.56 -19.38
C ASP A 130 16.75 -7.61 -18.54
N TRP A 131 15.92 -6.85 -19.25
CA TRP A 131 15.01 -5.84 -18.69
C TRP A 131 13.55 -6.22 -18.94
N SER A 132 13.27 -7.50 -19.20
CA SER A 132 11.93 -7.99 -19.55
C SER A 132 10.88 -7.67 -18.47
N GLU A 133 11.29 -7.61 -17.21
CA GLU A 133 10.44 -7.24 -16.06
C GLU A 133 10.52 -5.75 -15.67
N ALA A 134 11.38 -4.97 -16.33
CA ALA A 134 11.57 -3.56 -15.99
C ALA A 134 10.38 -2.72 -16.46
N PRO A 135 9.89 -1.77 -15.64
CA PRO A 135 8.81 -0.89 -16.06
C PRO A 135 9.28 0.04 -17.18
N GLU A 136 8.31 0.54 -17.96
CA GLU A 136 8.57 1.56 -18.96
C GLU A 136 9.19 2.81 -18.33
N LEU A 137 10.15 3.39 -19.04
CA LEU A 137 10.85 4.58 -18.59
C LEU A 137 9.87 5.75 -18.58
N SER A 138 9.49 6.19 -17.38
CA SER A 138 8.61 7.34 -17.17
C SER A 138 9.42 8.62 -16.97
N THR A 139 8.81 9.78 -17.22
CA THR A 139 9.44 11.09 -16.95
C THR A 139 9.87 11.18 -15.48
N LEU A 140 11.17 11.22 -15.26
CA LEU A 140 11.77 11.45 -13.94
C LEU A 140 11.88 12.96 -13.71
N TYR A 141 11.25 13.44 -12.64
CA TYR A 141 11.30 14.84 -12.21
C TYR A 141 12.30 14.97 -11.07
N GLY A 142 13.17 15.97 -11.12
CA GLY A 142 14.27 16.09 -10.17
C GLY A 142 15.13 14.82 -10.13
N ARG A 143 15.84 14.60 -9.03
CA ARG A 143 16.68 13.40 -8.77
C ARG A 143 18.06 13.36 -9.39
N SER A 144 18.54 14.44 -10.01
CA SER A 144 19.91 14.48 -10.54
C SER A 144 20.96 14.33 -9.43
N GLN A 145 20.70 14.84 -8.22
CA GLN A 145 21.59 14.70 -7.07
C GLN A 145 21.66 13.24 -6.61
N GLU A 146 20.51 12.60 -6.44
CA GLU A 146 20.41 11.19 -6.04
C GLU A 146 21.02 10.27 -7.10
N LEU A 147 20.78 10.51 -8.39
CA LEU A 147 21.43 9.77 -9.48
C LEU A 147 22.95 9.91 -9.44
N THR A 148 23.45 11.14 -9.25
CA THR A 148 24.89 11.40 -9.15
C THR A 148 25.49 10.65 -7.96
N MET A 149 24.84 10.73 -6.80
CA MET A 149 25.27 10.03 -5.58
C MET A 149 25.31 8.51 -5.77
N LEU A 150 24.28 7.93 -6.40
CA LEU A 150 24.23 6.48 -6.64
C LEU A 150 25.36 6.04 -7.59
N LYS A 151 25.64 6.81 -8.65
CA LYS A 151 26.76 6.54 -9.55
C LYS A 151 28.11 6.62 -8.84
N GLU A 152 28.29 7.63 -8.00
CA GLU A 152 29.50 7.78 -7.17
C GLU A 152 29.67 6.58 -6.23
N TRP A 153 28.60 6.13 -5.57
CA TRP A 153 28.67 4.95 -4.71
C TRP A 153 29.05 3.69 -5.47
N ILE A 154 28.50 3.49 -6.67
CA ILE A 154 28.86 2.36 -7.53
C ILE A 154 30.33 2.45 -7.94
N ALA A 155 30.80 3.63 -8.35
CA ALA A 155 32.20 3.86 -8.72
C ALA A 155 33.18 3.65 -7.55
N ASP A 156 32.75 3.96 -6.33
CA ASP A 156 33.48 3.71 -5.08
C ASP A 156 33.54 2.22 -4.67
N GLY A 157 32.93 1.32 -5.46
CA GLY A 157 32.89 -0.11 -5.19
C GLY A 157 31.83 -0.51 -4.16
N CYS A 158 30.75 0.26 -4.02
CA CYS A 158 29.57 -0.17 -3.28
C CYS A 158 28.95 -1.37 -4.00
N ARG A 159 28.75 -2.45 -3.25
CA ARG A 159 28.28 -3.75 -3.76
C ARG A 159 26.78 -3.92 -3.63
N GLU A 160 26.20 -3.25 -2.64
CA GLU A 160 24.78 -3.35 -2.33
C GLU A 160 24.25 -1.96 -1.95
N ILE A 161 23.23 -1.51 -2.69
CA ILE A 161 22.61 -0.21 -2.48
C ILE A 161 21.10 -0.38 -2.31
N ALA A 162 20.57 -0.05 -1.15
CA ALA A 162 19.13 -0.05 -0.93
C ALA A 162 18.53 1.35 -1.09
N ILE A 163 17.59 1.51 -2.03
CA ILE A 163 16.78 2.71 -2.21
C ILE A 163 15.46 2.51 -1.45
N ARG A 164 15.32 3.22 -0.34
CA ARG A 164 14.13 3.18 0.54
C ARG A 164 13.26 4.40 0.40
N GLY A 165 12.00 4.29 0.82
CA GLY A 165 11.08 5.43 0.91
C GLY A 165 9.63 5.02 0.71
N ILE A 166 8.72 5.96 0.94
CA ILE A 166 7.27 5.71 0.84
C ILE A 166 6.83 5.32 -0.58
N ARG A 167 5.65 4.70 -0.71
CA ARG A 167 5.10 4.33 -2.02
C ARG A 167 4.88 5.58 -2.88
N GLY A 168 5.15 5.46 -4.19
CA GLY A 168 4.96 6.57 -5.13
C GLY A 168 6.06 7.64 -5.14
N ILE A 169 7.06 7.53 -4.25
CA ILE A 169 8.14 8.53 -4.11
C ILE A 169 9.13 8.56 -5.29
N GLY A 170 9.15 7.50 -6.11
CA GLY A 170 9.98 7.40 -7.31
C GLY A 170 11.14 6.41 -7.25
N LYS A 171 11.22 5.50 -6.27
CA LYS A 171 12.33 4.52 -6.12
C LYS A 171 12.57 3.70 -7.38
N THR A 172 11.52 3.07 -7.90
CA THR A 172 11.57 2.22 -9.11
C THR A 172 11.95 3.03 -10.34
N ALA A 173 11.42 4.26 -10.49
CA ALA A 173 11.79 5.14 -11.59
C ALA A 173 13.25 5.59 -11.52
N LEU A 174 13.76 5.87 -10.32
CA LEU A 174 15.16 6.23 -10.07
C LEU A 174 16.09 5.06 -10.42
N ALA A 175 15.77 3.85 -9.94
CA ALA A 175 16.55 2.64 -10.24
C ALA A 175 16.56 2.33 -11.75
N ARG A 176 15.40 2.50 -12.41
CA ARG A 176 15.27 2.31 -13.87
C ARG A 176 16.11 3.31 -14.67
N GLN A 177 16.11 4.56 -14.26
CA GLN A 177 16.92 5.62 -14.89
C GLN A 177 18.42 5.36 -14.70
N LEU A 178 18.82 5.00 -13.48
CA LEU A 178 20.22 4.68 -13.17
C LEU A 178 20.74 3.52 -14.04
N LEU A 179 19.93 2.46 -14.17
CA LEU A 179 20.27 1.32 -15.00
C LEU A 179 20.37 1.68 -16.49
N GLU A 180 19.51 2.55 -17.01
CA GLU A 180 19.64 3.08 -18.38
C GLU A 180 20.96 3.82 -18.59
N GLU A 181 21.33 4.67 -17.62
CA GLU A 181 22.51 5.54 -17.72
C GLU A 181 23.84 4.78 -17.53
N MET A 182 23.82 3.66 -16.79
CA MET A 182 25.02 2.86 -16.50
C MET A 182 25.12 1.57 -17.31
N GLN A 183 24.17 1.30 -18.22
CA GLN A 183 24.11 0.04 -18.96
C GLN A 183 25.39 -0.31 -19.75
N GLN A 184 26.17 0.70 -20.17
CA GLN A 184 27.41 0.52 -20.93
C GLN A 184 28.64 0.33 -20.04
N GLU A 185 28.52 0.55 -18.72
CA GLU A 185 29.61 0.41 -17.75
C GLU A 185 29.69 -1.01 -17.18
N PHE A 186 28.66 -1.82 -17.39
CA PHE A 186 28.55 -3.20 -16.91
C PHE A 186 28.51 -4.19 -18.07
N ASP A 187 29.14 -5.35 -17.89
CA ASP A 187 29.06 -6.46 -18.85
C ASP A 187 27.62 -6.98 -18.97
N ARG A 188 26.86 -6.90 -17.87
CA ARG A 188 25.50 -7.38 -17.76
C ARG A 188 24.66 -6.46 -16.89
N THR A 189 23.43 -6.20 -17.32
CA THR A 189 22.44 -5.51 -16.50
C THR A 189 21.13 -6.29 -16.48
N ILE A 190 20.61 -6.51 -15.27
CA ILE A 190 19.49 -7.41 -15.02
C ILE A 190 18.49 -6.70 -14.13
N TRP A 191 17.22 -6.77 -14.49
CA TRP A 191 16.11 -6.32 -13.65
C TRP A 191 15.25 -7.52 -13.25
N CYS A 192 14.98 -7.67 -11.95
CA CYS A 192 14.03 -8.65 -11.42
C CYS A 192 13.05 -7.99 -10.45
N SER A 193 11.77 -8.31 -10.63
CA SER A 193 10.71 -7.99 -9.68
C SER A 193 10.59 -9.10 -8.64
N LEU A 194 10.50 -8.72 -7.36
CA LEU A 194 10.14 -9.66 -6.29
C LEU A 194 8.64 -9.63 -5.97
N ASN A 195 7.82 -8.98 -6.81
CA ASN A 195 6.37 -8.92 -6.62
C ASN A 195 5.64 -9.63 -7.78
N PRO A 196 4.94 -10.76 -7.54
CA PRO A 196 4.72 -11.41 -6.23
C PRO A 196 6.00 -12.05 -5.67
N ALA A 197 5.99 -12.35 -4.36
CA ALA A 197 7.16 -12.86 -3.62
C ALA A 197 7.81 -14.06 -4.31
N LEU A 198 9.06 -13.91 -4.73
CA LEU A 198 9.83 -14.93 -5.46
C LEU A 198 10.72 -15.73 -4.49
N PRO A 199 10.64 -17.07 -4.42
CA PRO A 199 11.55 -17.87 -3.60
C PRO A 199 13.02 -17.72 -4.05
N LEU A 200 13.97 -17.69 -3.10
CA LEU A 200 15.37 -17.44 -3.41
C LEU A 200 15.94 -18.45 -4.41
N LYS A 201 15.61 -19.74 -4.26
CA LYS A 201 16.07 -20.79 -5.18
C LYS A 201 15.67 -20.51 -6.63
N GLU A 202 14.47 -19.98 -6.84
CA GLU A 202 13.98 -19.63 -8.16
C GLU A 202 14.72 -18.40 -8.72
N LEU A 203 14.90 -17.36 -7.89
CA LEU A 203 15.71 -16.19 -8.25
C LEU A 203 17.13 -16.60 -8.66
N VAL A 204 17.80 -17.40 -7.84
CA VAL A 204 19.17 -17.88 -8.11
C VAL A 204 19.22 -18.67 -9.41
N SER A 205 18.27 -19.58 -9.65
CA SER A 205 18.24 -20.36 -10.90
C SER A 205 18.02 -19.47 -12.12
N ASN A 206 17.14 -18.47 -12.03
CA ASN A 206 16.87 -17.53 -13.12
C ASN A 206 18.09 -16.65 -13.41
N LEU A 207 18.70 -16.06 -12.38
CA LEU A 207 19.93 -15.29 -12.52
C LEU A 207 21.06 -16.12 -13.12
N GLN A 208 21.21 -17.39 -12.70
CA GLN A 208 22.23 -18.26 -13.27
C GLN A 208 21.98 -18.58 -14.75
N LYS A 209 20.74 -18.78 -15.19
CA LYS A 209 20.42 -18.97 -16.61
C LYS A 209 20.84 -17.77 -17.45
N ILE A 210 20.63 -16.56 -16.92
CA ILE A 210 20.99 -15.30 -17.58
C ILE A 210 22.52 -15.10 -17.57
N LEU A 211 23.17 -15.33 -16.43
CA LEU A 211 24.59 -15.09 -16.20
C LEU A 211 25.51 -16.17 -16.79
N ALA A 212 25.01 -17.39 -17.03
CA ALA A 212 25.82 -18.51 -17.48
C ALA A 212 26.50 -18.22 -18.83
N ALA A 213 27.82 -18.05 -18.79
CA ALA A 213 28.65 -18.12 -19.99
C ALA A 213 28.82 -19.60 -20.42
N PRO A 214 28.98 -19.90 -21.72
CA PRO A 214 29.19 -21.28 -22.19
C PRO A 214 30.38 -22.02 -21.53
N SER A 215 31.34 -21.28 -20.97
CA SER A 215 32.60 -21.76 -20.39
C SER A 215 32.56 -22.02 -18.87
N LEU A 216 31.56 -21.52 -18.15
CA LEU A 216 31.44 -21.63 -16.69
C LEU A 216 30.08 -22.25 -16.36
N ARG A 217 29.91 -23.56 -16.52
CA ARG A 217 28.71 -24.26 -16.02
C ARG A 217 29.03 -24.85 -14.66
N TYR A 218 28.61 -24.16 -13.60
CA TYR A 218 28.62 -24.72 -12.25
C TYR A 218 27.36 -25.58 -12.06
N ASP A 219 27.55 -26.86 -11.69
CA ASP A 219 26.52 -27.91 -11.66
C ASP A 219 25.53 -27.80 -10.47
N SER A 220 25.33 -26.61 -9.89
CA SER A 220 24.41 -26.43 -8.75
C SER A 220 23.70 -25.08 -8.76
N ASP A 221 22.37 -25.09 -8.51
CA ASP A 221 21.53 -23.92 -8.17
C ASP A 221 21.90 -23.38 -6.77
N SER A 222 23.18 -23.11 -6.52
CA SER A 222 23.68 -22.66 -5.22
C SER A 222 24.08 -21.19 -5.23
N LEU A 223 23.96 -20.53 -4.07
CA LEU A 223 24.46 -19.17 -3.88
C LEU A 223 25.97 -19.05 -4.16
N ALA A 224 26.76 -20.09 -3.88
CA ALA A 224 28.20 -20.08 -4.17
C ALA A 224 28.51 -20.00 -5.67
N SER A 225 27.70 -20.67 -6.50
CA SER A 225 27.76 -20.58 -7.95
C SER A 225 27.41 -19.17 -8.43
N LEU A 226 26.32 -18.58 -7.90
CA LEU A 226 25.92 -17.20 -8.21
C LEU A 226 27.04 -16.19 -7.89
N MET A 227 27.64 -16.29 -6.69
CA MET A 227 28.76 -15.43 -6.31
C MET A 227 29.97 -15.59 -7.23
N SER A 228 30.20 -16.79 -7.78
CA SER A 228 31.29 -17.02 -8.75
C SER A 228 31.03 -16.29 -10.07
N TYR A 229 29.77 -16.21 -10.51
CA TYR A 229 29.41 -15.40 -11.68
C TYR A 229 29.55 -13.90 -11.40
N LEU A 230 29.05 -13.39 -10.26
CA LEU A 230 29.17 -11.97 -9.89
C LEU A 230 30.62 -11.49 -9.74
N ARG A 231 31.56 -12.40 -9.44
CA ARG A 231 33.01 -12.13 -9.41
C ARG A 231 33.66 -12.12 -10.79
N SER A 232 33.15 -12.92 -11.72
CA SER A 232 33.75 -13.10 -13.05
C SER A 232 33.12 -12.23 -14.13
N SER A 233 31.93 -11.67 -13.89
CA SER A 233 31.21 -10.78 -14.79
C SER A 233 30.77 -9.53 -14.03
N HIS A 234 31.13 -8.36 -14.53
CA HIS A 234 30.73 -7.07 -13.96
C HIS A 234 29.22 -6.87 -14.18
N THR A 235 28.41 -7.14 -13.16
CA THR A 235 26.94 -7.18 -13.27
C THR A 235 26.29 -6.08 -12.45
N LEU A 236 25.34 -5.35 -13.03
CA LEU A 236 24.38 -4.51 -12.31
C LEU A 236 23.05 -5.25 -12.19
N LEU A 237 22.65 -5.59 -10.97
CA LEU A 237 21.41 -6.29 -10.68
C LEU A 237 20.44 -5.37 -9.95
N ILE A 238 19.20 -5.26 -10.42
CA ILE A 238 18.11 -4.57 -9.72
C ILE A 238 17.10 -5.59 -9.19
N LEU A 239 16.83 -5.53 -7.89
CA LEU A 239 15.71 -6.22 -7.24
C LEU A 239 14.65 -5.19 -6.82
N ASP A 240 13.54 -5.13 -7.55
CA ASP A 240 12.44 -4.20 -7.30
C ASP A 240 11.39 -4.83 -6.36
N GLY A 241 10.95 -4.07 -5.35
CA GLY A 241 9.83 -4.47 -4.49
C GLY A 241 10.18 -5.50 -3.40
N VAL A 242 11.35 -5.38 -2.77
CA VAL A 242 11.86 -6.33 -1.75
C VAL A 242 10.93 -6.51 -0.55
N GLU A 243 10.01 -5.58 -0.28
CA GLU A 243 9.00 -5.74 0.77
C GLU A 243 8.11 -6.99 0.58
N ALA A 244 8.02 -7.52 -0.65
CA ALA A 244 7.22 -8.70 -0.94
C ALA A 244 7.71 -9.96 -0.21
N ILE A 245 9.01 -10.07 0.07
CA ILE A 245 9.62 -11.18 0.82
C ILE A 245 9.67 -10.93 2.34
N LEU A 246 9.23 -9.74 2.79
CA LEU A 246 9.23 -9.34 4.20
C LEU A 246 7.84 -9.49 4.83
N GLN A 247 7.81 -9.81 6.12
CA GLN A 247 6.61 -10.21 6.85
C GLN A 247 5.70 -9.03 7.18
N SER A 248 4.46 -9.10 6.70
CA SER A 248 3.38 -8.18 7.06
C SER A 248 2.93 -8.40 8.50
N GLY A 249 2.55 -7.32 9.20
CA GLY A 249 2.03 -7.36 10.56
C GLY A 249 3.12 -7.47 11.64
N GLN A 250 4.37 -7.15 11.31
CA GLN A 250 5.54 -7.24 12.19
C GLN A 250 6.41 -5.99 12.06
N LEU A 251 7.32 -5.80 13.01
CA LEU A 251 8.37 -4.78 12.93
C LEU A 251 9.24 -4.98 11.67
N ALA A 252 9.83 -3.89 11.21
CA ALA A 252 10.55 -3.82 9.95
C ALA A 252 11.72 -4.83 9.83
N GLY A 253 11.94 -5.30 8.61
CA GLY A 253 13.09 -6.13 8.23
C GLY A 253 13.00 -7.63 8.55
N ARG A 254 11.89 -8.12 9.10
CA ARG A 254 11.65 -9.55 9.29
C ARG A 254 11.20 -10.21 7.99
N TYR A 255 11.78 -11.35 7.64
CA TYR A 255 11.35 -12.15 6.48
C TYR A 255 10.05 -12.89 6.74
N ARG A 256 9.33 -13.17 5.66
CA ARG A 256 8.22 -14.13 5.66
C ARG A 256 8.75 -15.54 5.86
N GLU A 257 7.90 -16.41 6.40
CA GLU A 257 8.21 -17.83 6.53
C GLU A 257 8.55 -18.43 5.16
N GLY A 258 9.72 -19.08 5.06
CA GLY A 258 10.24 -19.68 3.83
C GLY A 258 11.10 -18.74 2.96
N TYR A 259 11.33 -17.50 3.40
CA TYR A 259 12.13 -16.49 2.69
C TYR A 259 13.38 -16.07 3.47
N GLU A 260 13.68 -16.72 4.59
CA GLU A 260 14.80 -16.37 5.47
C GLU A 260 16.17 -16.53 4.81
N GLU A 261 16.27 -17.41 3.80
CA GLU A 261 17.49 -17.64 3.03
C GLU A 261 17.98 -16.39 2.30
N TYR A 262 17.08 -15.43 2.00
CA TYR A 262 17.46 -14.14 1.44
C TYR A 262 18.44 -13.37 2.34
N GLY A 263 18.42 -13.60 3.65
CA GLY A 263 19.39 -13.01 4.57
C GLY A 263 20.82 -13.48 4.31
N GLU A 264 21.02 -14.73 3.90
CA GLU A 264 22.35 -15.19 3.46
C GLU A 264 22.73 -14.57 2.12
N PHE A 265 21.78 -14.48 1.17
CA PHE A 265 22.01 -13.86 -0.14
C PHE A 265 22.52 -12.40 -0.02
N PHE A 266 21.80 -11.54 0.71
CA PHE A 266 22.22 -10.14 0.90
C PHE A 266 23.56 -10.05 1.62
N ARG A 267 23.75 -10.82 2.71
CA ARG A 267 25.01 -10.82 3.45
C ARG A 267 26.20 -11.18 2.58
N ARG A 268 26.07 -12.19 1.72
CA ARG A 268 27.17 -12.61 0.83
C ARG A 268 27.51 -11.57 -0.21
N ILE A 269 26.51 -10.86 -0.76
CA ILE A 269 26.75 -9.74 -1.69
C ILE A 269 27.44 -8.57 -0.98
N GLY A 270 26.96 -8.19 0.20
CA GLY A 270 27.57 -7.09 0.95
C GLY A 270 29.01 -7.39 1.41
N GLU A 271 29.29 -8.60 1.87
CA GLU A 271 30.57 -8.94 2.52
C GLU A 271 31.64 -9.48 1.55
N GLU A 272 31.27 -10.30 0.55
CA GLU A 272 32.25 -10.94 -0.33
C GLU A 272 32.79 -9.98 -1.39
N SER A 273 34.07 -10.15 -1.74
CA SER A 273 34.68 -9.33 -2.78
C SER A 273 34.21 -9.74 -4.18
N HIS A 274 33.60 -8.79 -4.89
CA HIS A 274 33.24 -8.87 -6.30
C HIS A 274 33.18 -7.46 -6.92
N GLN A 275 33.08 -7.38 -8.24
CA GLN A 275 32.96 -6.10 -8.97
C GLN A 275 31.51 -5.72 -9.26
N SER A 276 30.58 -6.67 -9.16
CA SER A 276 29.14 -6.43 -9.40
C SER A 276 28.50 -5.52 -8.35
N CYS A 277 27.35 -4.94 -8.67
CA CYS A 277 26.53 -4.15 -7.76
C CYS A 277 25.06 -4.63 -7.78
N LEU A 278 24.47 -4.78 -6.59
CA LEU A 278 23.06 -5.01 -6.38
C LEU A 278 22.38 -3.71 -5.94
N ILE A 279 21.29 -3.33 -6.62
CA ILE A 279 20.40 -2.25 -6.19
C ILE A 279 19.06 -2.86 -5.78
N LEU A 280 18.56 -2.43 -4.63
CA LEU A 280 17.27 -2.84 -4.11
C LEU A 280 16.33 -1.64 -4.06
N THR A 281 15.07 -1.83 -4.44
CA THR A 281 14.02 -0.87 -4.07
C THR A 281 13.14 -1.48 -2.99
N SER A 282 12.85 -0.72 -1.95
CA SER A 282 11.89 -1.18 -0.94
C SER A 282 11.18 -0.09 -0.15
N LEU A 283 10.07 -0.46 0.49
CA LEU A 283 9.46 0.31 1.58
C LEU A 283 10.28 0.23 2.88
N GLU A 284 10.98 -0.88 3.10
CA GLU A 284 11.73 -1.17 4.34
C GLU A 284 12.93 -2.09 4.04
N ASN A 285 14.02 -1.96 4.78
CA ASN A 285 15.18 -2.82 4.54
C ASN A 285 15.02 -4.17 5.25
N PRO A 286 15.46 -5.27 4.62
CA PRO A 286 15.77 -6.49 5.34
C PRO A 286 16.74 -6.23 6.50
N LYS A 287 16.63 -7.02 7.57
CA LYS A 287 17.47 -6.87 8.77
C LYS A 287 18.97 -6.96 8.46
N ASP A 288 19.36 -7.80 7.50
CA ASP A 288 20.77 -8.03 7.13
C ASP A 288 21.37 -6.78 6.48
N ILE A 289 20.63 -6.12 5.58
CA ILE A 289 21.06 -4.84 4.98
C ILE A 289 21.16 -3.76 6.05
N SER A 290 20.16 -3.66 6.94
CA SER A 290 20.17 -2.69 8.03
C SER A 290 21.34 -2.89 9.01
N PHE A 291 21.86 -4.12 9.12
CA PHE A 291 23.01 -4.43 9.95
C PHE A 291 24.35 -4.10 9.27
N LEU A 292 24.43 -4.24 7.94
CA LEU A 292 25.65 -4.01 7.16
C LEU A 292 25.81 -2.57 6.67
N GLU A 293 24.71 -1.81 6.59
CA GLU A 293 24.72 -0.46 6.03
C GLU A 293 25.61 0.52 6.81
N GLY A 294 26.38 1.35 6.09
CA GLY A 294 27.18 2.39 6.70
C GLY A 294 27.83 3.31 5.66
N GLU A 295 28.13 4.56 6.04
CA GLU A 295 28.60 5.60 5.11
C GLU A 295 29.87 5.21 4.35
N THR A 296 30.75 4.43 4.97
CA THR A 296 32.02 3.97 4.39
C THR A 296 32.04 2.48 4.06
N THR A 297 30.93 1.76 4.26
CA THR A 297 30.86 0.32 3.99
C THR A 297 30.47 0.08 2.53
N PRO A 298 30.71 -1.12 1.99
CA PRO A 298 30.25 -1.51 0.65
C PRO A 298 28.73 -1.74 0.58
N VAL A 299 28.00 -1.58 1.69
CA VAL A 299 26.53 -1.65 1.74
C VAL A 299 26.01 -0.28 2.15
N ARG A 300 25.22 0.37 1.29
CA ARG A 300 24.71 1.72 1.57
C ARG A 300 23.20 1.79 1.35
N SER A 301 22.55 2.72 2.03
CA SER A 301 21.12 2.93 1.92
C SER A 301 20.80 4.39 1.65
N LEU A 302 20.05 4.63 0.57
CA LEU A 302 19.50 5.93 0.22
C LEU A 302 18.03 5.99 0.66
N VAL A 303 17.71 6.89 1.59
CA VAL A 303 16.31 7.20 1.90
C VAL A 303 15.83 8.29 0.96
N LEU A 304 14.92 7.94 0.04
CA LEU A 304 14.41 8.86 -0.97
C LEU A 304 13.32 9.75 -0.36
N ALA A 305 13.64 11.02 -0.18
CA ALA A 305 12.72 12.04 0.30
C ALA A 305 11.77 12.56 -0.80
N GLY A 306 10.83 13.42 -0.43
CA GLY A 306 10.01 14.20 -1.35
C GLY A 306 10.82 14.99 -2.37
N LEU A 307 10.23 15.29 -3.53
CA LEU A 307 10.85 16.19 -4.48
C LEU A 307 11.02 17.60 -3.89
N PRO A 308 12.13 18.29 -4.22
CA PRO A 308 12.27 19.71 -3.96
C PRO A 308 11.11 20.52 -4.55
N MET A 309 10.82 21.67 -3.95
CA MET A 309 9.70 22.53 -4.35
C MET A 309 9.70 22.83 -5.86
N ALA A 310 10.86 23.17 -6.44
CA ALA A 310 10.97 23.49 -7.86
C ALA A 310 10.58 22.31 -8.76
N ASP A 311 11.16 21.12 -8.52
CA ASP A 311 10.89 19.91 -9.29
C ASP A 311 9.43 19.44 -9.14
N ALA A 312 8.86 19.59 -7.94
CA ALA A 312 7.46 19.27 -7.68
C ALA A 312 6.50 20.20 -8.42
N GLN A 313 6.85 21.49 -8.60
CA GLN A 313 6.08 22.43 -9.41
C GLN A 313 6.05 22.03 -10.90
N GLU A 314 7.11 21.42 -11.42
CA GLU A 314 7.14 20.94 -12.81
C GLU A 314 6.11 19.82 -13.06
N ILE A 315 5.86 18.95 -12.07
CA ILE A 315 4.81 17.94 -12.12
C ILE A 315 3.45 18.62 -12.27
N LEU A 316 3.13 19.59 -11.41
CA LEU A 316 1.86 20.29 -11.43
C LEU A 316 1.66 21.10 -12.73
N ALA A 317 2.75 21.67 -13.26
CA ALA A 317 2.75 22.36 -14.54
C ALA A 317 2.46 21.42 -15.71
N THR A 318 3.09 20.23 -15.72
CA THR A 318 2.90 19.22 -16.76
C THR A 318 1.47 18.67 -16.73
N GLU A 319 0.89 18.52 -15.54
CA GLU A 319 -0.51 18.13 -15.37
C GLU A 319 -1.52 19.26 -15.70
N GLY A 320 -1.04 20.45 -16.05
CA GLY A 320 -1.88 21.56 -16.52
C GLY A 320 -2.75 22.19 -15.43
N LEU A 321 -2.26 22.20 -14.18
CA LEU A 321 -3.01 22.72 -13.03
C LEU A 321 -3.06 24.27 -13.01
N GLY A 322 -4.17 24.85 -12.53
CA GLY A 322 -4.33 26.29 -12.32
C GLY A 322 -3.66 26.79 -11.03
N ASP A 323 -3.91 28.06 -10.66
CA ASP A 323 -3.56 28.67 -9.36
C ASP A 323 -2.12 28.41 -8.87
N ARG A 324 -1.14 28.82 -9.68
CA ARG A 324 0.29 28.58 -9.39
C ARG A 324 0.75 29.13 -8.03
N ASP A 325 0.12 30.20 -7.55
CA ASP A 325 0.37 30.80 -6.24
C ASP A 325 -0.01 29.87 -5.07
N ARG A 326 -0.83 28.84 -5.32
CA ARG A 326 -1.28 27.86 -4.32
C ARG A 326 -0.53 26.54 -4.35
N TRP A 327 0.38 26.35 -5.30
CA TRP A 327 1.10 25.09 -5.47
C TRP A 327 1.98 24.73 -4.28
N SER A 328 2.58 25.72 -3.59
CA SER A 328 3.43 25.45 -2.42
C SER A 328 2.66 24.72 -1.32
N THR A 329 1.43 25.15 -1.02
CA THR A 329 0.57 24.51 -0.01
C THR A 329 0.25 23.06 -0.39
N LEU A 330 -0.03 22.81 -1.68
CA LEU A 330 -0.30 21.46 -2.17
C LEU A 330 0.94 20.56 -2.06
N ILE A 331 2.11 21.09 -2.45
CA ILE A 331 3.39 20.37 -2.42
C ILE A 331 3.81 20.07 -1.00
N GLU A 332 3.65 21.01 -0.06
CA GLU A 332 3.92 20.81 1.36
C GLU A 332 3.04 19.71 1.94
N HIS A 333 1.75 19.68 1.59
CA HIS A 333 0.82 18.67 2.10
C HIS A 333 1.16 17.25 1.65
N TYR A 334 1.51 17.09 0.37
CA TYR A 334 1.95 15.81 -0.20
C TYR A 334 3.46 15.56 -0.04
N GLN A 335 4.18 16.48 0.61
CA GLN A 335 5.63 16.46 0.81
C GLN A 335 6.40 16.11 -0.45
N GLY A 336 6.06 16.72 -1.58
CA GLY A 336 6.75 16.45 -2.84
C GLY A 336 6.64 15.01 -3.36
N ASN A 337 5.70 14.18 -2.88
CA ASN A 337 5.50 12.82 -3.37
C ASN A 337 4.99 12.84 -4.84
N PRO A 338 5.77 12.37 -5.83
CA PRO A 338 5.41 12.49 -7.24
C PRO A 338 4.09 11.83 -7.61
N ALA A 339 3.82 10.62 -7.11
CA ALA A 339 2.58 9.91 -7.44
C ALA A 339 1.38 10.61 -6.80
N ALA A 340 1.48 11.04 -5.55
CA ALA A 340 0.40 11.75 -4.87
C ALA A 340 0.09 13.09 -5.57
N LEU A 341 1.13 13.84 -5.98
CA LEU A 341 0.97 15.09 -6.72
C LEU A 341 0.31 14.88 -8.09
N LYS A 342 0.69 13.84 -8.85
CA LYS A 342 0.05 13.51 -10.13
C LYS A 342 -1.42 13.14 -9.95
N LEU A 343 -1.74 12.29 -8.96
CA LEU A 343 -3.12 11.90 -8.64
C LEU A 343 -3.97 13.11 -8.20
N ALA A 344 -3.44 13.95 -7.32
CA ALA A 344 -4.12 15.16 -6.86
C ALA A 344 -4.34 16.15 -8.00
N ALA A 345 -3.32 16.41 -8.83
CA ALA A 345 -3.44 17.32 -9.97
C ALA A 345 -4.50 16.84 -10.98
N LYS A 346 -4.50 15.54 -11.30
CA LYS A 346 -5.53 14.92 -12.13
C LYS A 346 -6.93 15.12 -11.54
N PHE A 347 -7.10 14.84 -10.25
CA PHE A 347 -8.39 14.99 -9.56
C PHE A 347 -8.87 16.44 -9.54
N ILE A 348 -7.99 17.40 -9.25
CA ILE A 348 -8.33 18.83 -9.23
C ILE A 348 -8.72 19.31 -10.63
N ARG A 349 -7.99 18.87 -11.66
CA ARG A 349 -8.33 19.18 -13.05
C ARG A 349 -9.71 18.64 -13.44
N GLU A 350 -10.02 17.40 -13.07
CA GLU A 350 -11.26 16.72 -13.47
C GLU A 350 -12.48 17.18 -12.67
N LEU A 351 -12.34 17.43 -11.35
CA LEU A 351 -13.47 17.75 -10.47
C LEU A 351 -13.64 19.25 -10.20
N PHE A 352 -12.54 20.01 -10.16
CA PHE A 352 -12.52 21.43 -9.83
C PHE A 352 -12.10 22.31 -11.01
N ASN A 353 -12.08 21.76 -12.23
CA ASN A 353 -11.64 22.46 -13.45
C ASN A 353 -10.25 23.12 -13.32
N GLY A 354 -9.37 22.53 -12.50
CA GLY A 354 -8.02 23.04 -12.26
C GLY A 354 -7.92 24.14 -11.18
N ASN A 355 -9.02 24.49 -10.51
CA ASN A 355 -9.02 25.45 -9.39
C ASN A 355 -8.47 24.79 -8.12
N VAL A 356 -7.23 25.16 -7.76
CA VAL A 356 -6.54 24.62 -6.58
C VAL A 356 -7.08 25.29 -5.32
N ALA A 357 -7.40 26.58 -5.37
CA ALA A 357 -7.92 27.29 -4.20
C ALA A 357 -9.21 26.65 -3.66
N GLU A 358 -10.17 26.33 -4.54
CA GLU A 358 -11.42 25.66 -4.18
C GLU A 358 -11.18 24.26 -3.60
N PHE A 359 -10.21 23.52 -4.14
CA PHE A 359 -9.83 22.22 -3.60
C PHE A 359 -9.23 22.34 -2.18
N LEU A 360 -8.32 23.30 -1.96
CA LEU A 360 -7.71 23.53 -0.65
C LEU A 360 -8.74 23.88 0.42
N GLU A 361 -9.81 24.61 0.07
CA GLU A 361 -10.93 24.92 0.97
C GLU A 361 -11.68 23.68 1.48
N ARG A 362 -11.60 22.54 0.79
CA ARG A 362 -12.22 21.28 1.24
C ARG A 362 -11.47 20.64 2.41
N GLU A 363 -10.18 20.97 2.57
CA GLU A 363 -9.31 20.43 3.63
C GLU A 363 -9.44 18.89 3.73
N THR A 364 -9.35 18.22 2.59
CA THR A 364 -9.39 16.76 2.45
C THR A 364 -8.47 16.39 1.30
N PHE A 365 -7.32 15.81 1.62
CA PHE A 365 -6.26 15.60 0.64
C PHE A 365 -5.96 14.12 0.41
N VAL A 366 -6.41 13.25 1.31
CA VAL A 366 -6.31 11.80 1.17
C VAL A 366 -7.68 11.21 0.87
N PHE A 367 -7.82 10.67 -0.34
CA PHE A 367 -9.05 10.07 -0.87
C PHE A 367 -8.73 9.16 -2.06
N GLY A 368 -9.60 8.19 -2.34
CA GLY A 368 -9.47 7.28 -3.49
C GLY A 368 -8.06 6.72 -3.64
N ASP A 369 -7.52 6.81 -4.86
CA ASP A 369 -6.19 6.33 -5.25
C ASP A 369 -5.03 6.89 -4.39
N ILE A 370 -5.16 8.10 -3.82
CA ILE A 370 -4.14 8.65 -2.91
C ILE A 370 -4.09 7.83 -1.61
N GLY A 371 -5.24 7.38 -1.11
CA GLY A 371 -5.32 6.47 0.03
C GLY A 371 -4.71 5.10 -0.28
N GLU A 372 -4.84 4.62 -1.53
CA GLU A 372 -4.27 3.34 -1.98
C GLU A 372 -2.73 3.37 -2.07
N LEU A 373 -2.10 4.54 -2.10
CA LEU A 373 -0.65 4.65 -1.96
C LEU A 373 -0.19 4.25 -0.55
N LEU A 374 -0.99 4.56 0.48
CA LEU A 374 -0.65 4.33 1.89
C LEU A 374 -1.22 3.00 2.44
N ALA A 375 -2.31 2.50 1.87
CA ALA A 375 -2.98 1.30 2.36
C ALA A 375 -2.07 0.05 2.43
N PRO A 376 -1.26 -0.27 1.40
CA PRO A 376 -0.33 -1.40 1.50
C PRO A 376 0.72 -1.22 2.60
N LEU A 377 1.17 0.02 2.84
CA LEU A 377 2.13 0.31 3.90
C LEU A 377 1.50 0.12 5.29
N MET A 378 0.25 0.57 5.49
CA MET A 378 -0.45 0.37 6.76
C MET A 378 -0.78 -1.11 7.05
N ALA A 379 -1.12 -1.89 6.03
CA ALA A 379 -1.40 -3.32 6.18
C ALA A 379 -0.19 -4.12 6.69
N ARG A 380 1.03 -3.58 6.49
CA ARG A 380 2.29 -4.21 6.90
C ARG A 380 2.67 -3.94 8.35
N LEU A 381 2.09 -2.93 8.98
CA LEU A 381 2.46 -2.54 10.33
C LEU A 381 1.98 -3.55 11.36
N SER A 382 2.80 -3.75 12.40
CA SER A 382 2.36 -4.43 13.62
C SER A 382 1.28 -3.63 14.35
N GLU A 383 0.54 -4.28 15.24
CA GLU A 383 -0.49 -3.60 16.03
C GLU A 383 0.10 -2.49 16.91
N LEU A 384 1.28 -2.69 17.50
CA LEU A 384 1.94 -1.64 18.29
C LEU A 384 2.34 -0.43 17.45
N GLU A 385 2.80 -0.64 16.22
CA GLU A 385 3.09 0.45 15.29
C GLU A 385 1.84 1.23 14.91
N LYS A 386 0.73 0.55 14.62
CA LYS A 386 -0.56 1.21 14.33
C LYS A 386 -1.03 2.03 15.53
N GLU A 387 -0.95 1.47 16.73
CA GLU A 387 -1.31 2.18 17.95
C GLU A 387 -0.46 3.44 18.15
N LEU A 388 0.86 3.36 17.95
CA LEU A 388 1.73 4.53 18.05
C LEU A 388 1.43 5.57 16.96
N LEU A 389 1.14 5.14 15.72
CA LEU A 389 0.70 6.04 14.66
C LEU A 389 -0.60 6.75 15.02
N TYR A 390 -1.58 6.05 15.58
CA TYR A 390 -2.82 6.67 16.04
C TYR A 390 -2.54 7.71 17.12
N TRP A 391 -1.68 7.41 18.08
CA TRP A 391 -1.28 8.38 19.11
C TRP A 391 -0.62 9.63 18.53
N LEU A 392 0.33 9.46 17.60
CA LEU A 392 0.99 10.59 16.92
C LEU A 392 0.00 11.42 16.09
N ALA A 393 -0.93 10.75 15.41
CA ALA A 393 -1.97 11.39 14.62
C ALA A 393 -2.99 12.16 15.48
N ILE A 394 -3.27 11.66 16.68
CA ILE A 394 -4.12 12.35 17.67
C ILE A 394 -3.41 13.58 18.24
N GLU A 395 -2.11 13.49 18.54
CA GLU A 395 -1.32 14.62 19.07
C GLU A 395 -1.19 15.77 18.07
N ARG A 396 -1.07 15.45 16.77
CA ARG A 396 -0.93 16.40 15.64
C ARG A 396 0.27 17.34 15.71
N ARG A 397 1.09 17.26 16.75
CA ARG A 397 2.25 18.10 16.97
C ARG A 397 3.47 17.22 17.23
N PRO A 398 4.68 17.71 16.90
CA PRO A 398 5.90 16.99 17.23
C PRO A 398 5.99 16.74 18.75
N ILE A 399 6.22 15.48 19.13
CA ILE A 399 6.19 15.02 20.52
C ILE A 399 7.52 14.38 20.92
N SER A 400 7.97 14.62 22.15
CA SER A 400 9.21 14.03 22.65
C SER A 400 9.01 12.59 23.14
N PHE A 401 10.07 11.79 23.15
CA PHE A 401 10.04 10.42 23.70
C PHE A 401 9.43 10.38 25.11
N ALA A 402 9.90 11.25 26.02
CA ALA A 402 9.40 11.29 27.40
C ALA A 402 7.91 11.62 27.50
N THR A 403 7.39 12.42 26.56
CA THR A 403 5.96 12.76 26.50
C THR A 403 5.14 11.61 25.91
N LEU A 404 5.68 10.88 24.94
CA LEU A 404 5.07 9.64 24.43
C LEU A 404 4.97 8.60 25.54
N GLU A 405 6.07 8.34 26.25
CA GLU A 405 6.16 7.40 27.37
C GLU A 405 5.12 7.68 28.47
N GLN A 406 4.93 8.95 28.84
CA GLN A 406 3.99 9.34 29.90
C GLN A 406 2.52 9.28 29.48
N ASN A 407 2.23 9.47 28.19
CA ASN A 407 0.86 9.62 27.70
C ASN A 407 0.32 8.38 26.99
N ILE A 408 1.20 7.46 26.57
CA ILE A 408 0.77 6.25 25.90
C ILE A 408 0.17 5.29 26.93
N THR A 409 -1.13 5.01 26.81
CA THR A 409 -1.82 4.10 27.74
C THR A 409 -1.60 2.62 27.40
N LEU A 410 -0.50 2.30 26.70
CA LEU A 410 -0.14 0.94 26.31
C LEU A 410 0.86 0.37 27.32
N PRO A 411 0.71 -0.90 27.74
CA PRO A 411 1.73 -1.58 28.55
C PRO A 411 2.93 -1.94 27.66
N ILE A 412 3.79 -0.96 27.37
CA ILE A 412 5.01 -1.14 26.57
C ILE A 412 6.24 -0.74 27.37
N SER A 413 7.35 -1.46 27.16
CA SER A 413 8.66 -1.09 27.70
C SER A 413 9.36 -0.06 26.82
N ASP A 414 10.37 0.63 27.36
CA ASP A 414 11.20 1.58 26.61
C ASP A 414 11.87 0.94 25.39
N SER A 415 12.32 -0.31 25.53
CA SER A 415 12.94 -1.06 24.42
C SER A 415 11.95 -1.29 23.28
N GLU A 416 10.73 -1.71 23.62
CA GLU A 416 9.67 -1.91 22.62
C GLU A 416 9.28 -0.59 21.95
N LEU A 417 9.17 0.50 22.71
CA LEU A 417 8.88 1.82 22.14
C LEU A 417 9.98 2.29 21.18
N LEU A 418 11.25 2.06 21.52
CA LEU A 418 12.39 2.37 20.65
C LEU A 418 12.38 1.52 19.37
N GLU A 419 12.11 0.22 19.49
CA GLU A 419 12.01 -0.68 18.34
C GLU A 419 10.86 -0.29 17.40
N VAL A 420 9.70 0.08 17.95
CA VAL A 420 8.54 0.56 17.19
C VAL A 420 8.86 1.88 16.48
N LEU A 421 9.46 2.84 17.18
CA LEU A 421 9.88 4.12 16.57
C LEU A 421 10.93 3.90 15.47
N ALA A 422 11.93 3.05 15.70
CA ALA A 422 12.92 2.70 14.70
C ALA A 422 12.28 2.05 13.47
N SER A 423 11.35 1.13 13.67
CA SER A 423 10.60 0.45 12.60
C SER A 423 9.76 1.44 11.76
N LEU A 424 9.04 2.35 12.40
CA LEU A 424 8.29 3.41 11.71
C LEU A 424 9.21 4.37 10.95
N GLY A 425 10.37 4.69 11.52
CA GLY A 425 11.39 5.52 10.89
C GLY A 425 11.94 4.87 9.62
N GLN A 426 12.29 3.59 9.68
CA GLN A 426 12.75 2.83 8.50
C GLN A 426 11.72 2.82 7.37
N ARG A 427 10.43 2.83 7.71
CA ARG A 427 9.31 2.88 6.76
C ARG A 427 8.96 4.28 6.27
N SER A 428 9.73 5.30 6.67
CA SER A 428 9.50 6.71 6.33
C SER A 428 8.10 7.21 6.71
N LEU A 429 7.55 6.71 7.81
CA LEU A 429 6.22 7.08 8.31
C LEU A 429 6.26 8.16 9.39
N ILE A 430 7.40 8.28 10.08
CA ILE A 430 7.65 9.31 11.09
C ILE A 430 8.81 10.18 10.65
N GLU A 431 8.74 11.44 11.06
CA GLU A 431 9.81 12.41 10.92
C GLU A 431 10.37 12.73 12.30
N THR A 432 11.68 12.91 12.36
CA THR A 432 12.38 13.33 13.59
C THR A 432 12.90 14.75 13.39
N THR A 433 12.45 15.66 14.23
CA THR A 433 12.90 17.05 14.27
C THR A 433 13.59 17.34 15.59
N ILE A 434 14.34 18.44 15.66
CA ILE A 434 15.05 18.85 16.88
C ILE A 434 14.33 20.05 17.47
N SER A 435 13.93 19.95 18.74
CA SER A 435 13.36 21.07 19.49
C SER A 435 14.41 22.15 19.77
N GLU A 436 13.97 23.35 20.15
CA GLU A 436 14.85 24.45 20.61
C GLU A 436 15.78 24.03 21.76
N LYS A 437 15.39 23.03 22.55
CA LYS A 437 16.15 22.49 23.67
C LYS A 437 17.05 21.30 23.29
N GLY A 438 17.23 21.03 22.00
CA GLY A 438 18.06 19.94 21.48
C GLY A 438 17.48 18.53 21.64
N LYS A 439 16.21 18.40 22.06
CA LYS A 439 15.53 17.09 22.16
C LYS A 439 14.91 16.68 20.83
N SER A 440 14.99 15.40 20.50
CA SER A 440 14.27 14.79 19.38
C SER A 440 12.76 14.84 19.59
N LEU A 441 12.05 15.27 18.55
CA LEU A 441 10.60 15.31 18.47
C LEU A 441 10.14 14.47 17.28
N PHE A 442 9.15 13.61 17.50
CA PHE A 442 8.59 12.72 16.49
C PHE A 442 7.26 13.27 15.97
N THR A 443 7.04 13.21 14.67
CA THR A 443 5.77 13.61 14.06
C THR A 443 5.47 12.76 12.83
N LEU A 444 4.24 12.87 12.31
CA LEU A 444 3.83 12.23 11.06
C LEU A 444 3.90 13.24 9.92
N ALA A 445 4.30 12.76 8.75
CA ALA A 445 4.07 13.46 7.50
C ALA A 445 2.59 13.87 7.35
N PRO A 446 2.24 15.06 6.83
CA PRO A 446 0.84 15.52 6.73
C PRO A 446 -0.10 14.54 6.03
N MET A 447 0.32 14.01 4.86
CA MET A 447 -0.44 13.00 4.13
C MET A 447 -0.65 11.70 4.95
N VAL A 448 0.36 11.24 5.69
CA VAL A 448 0.27 10.06 6.55
C VAL A 448 -0.66 10.33 7.73
N MET A 449 -0.54 11.50 8.36
CA MET A 449 -1.38 11.93 9.47
C MET A 449 -2.86 11.92 9.08
N GLU A 450 -3.21 12.50 7.92
CA GLU A 450 -4.59 12.50 7.44
C GLU A 450 -5.12 11.09 7.17
N TYR A 451 -4.30 10.23 6.56
CA TYR A 451 -4.68 8.84 6.32
C TYR A 451 -4.96 8.10 7.62
N VAL A 452 -4.04 8.21 8.60
CA VAL A 452 -4.15 7.55 9.91
C VAL A 452 -5.36 8.08 10.68
N ILE A 453 -5.63 9.40 10.64
CA ILE A 453 -6.85 9.97 11.23
C ILE A 453 -8.10 9.38 10.57
N SER A 454 -8.12 9.29 9.23
CA SER A 454 -9.28 8.73 8.52
C SER A 454 -9.54 7.29 8.93
N GLN A 455 -8.49 6.47 9.04
CA GLN A 455 -8.60 5.08 9.51
C GLN A 455 -9.07 5.00 10.96
N LEU A 456 -8.54 5.85 11.85
CA LEU A 456 -8.96 5.90 13.24
C LEU A 456 -10.44 6.28 13.37
N ILE A 457 -10.91 7.25 12.59
CA ILE A 457 -12.31 7.64 12.53
C ILE A 457 -13.16 6.46 12.09
N GLU A 458 -12.78 5.75 11.02
CA GLU A 458 -13.49 4.57 10.53
C GLU A 458 -13.60 3.47 11.60
N GLN A 459 -12.51 3.18 12.33
CA GLN A 459 -12.52 2.22 13.44
C GLN A 459 -13.43 2.65 14.60
N ILE A 460 -13.44 3.94 14.94
CA ILE A 460 -14.33 4.48 15.96
C ILE A 460 -15.78 4.41 15.49
N SER A 461 -16.06 4.67 14.23
CA SER A 461 -17.39 4.62 13.64
C SER A 461 -17.99 3.23 13.58
N GLY A 462 -17.17 2.20 13.33
CA GLY A 462 -17.64 0.84 13.12
C GLY A 462 -18.44 0.65 11.81
N ILE A 463 -18.34 1.58 10.86
CA ILE A 463 -18.94 1.50 9.53
C ILE A 463 -17.80 1.40 8.51
N PRO A 464 -17.51 0.22 7.94
CA PRO A 464 -16.52 0.12 6.87
C PRO A 464 -17.03 0.85 5.63
N ASN A 465 -16.20 1.72 5.04
CA ASN A 465 -16.43 2.39 3.75
C ASN A 465 -17.80 3.08 3.58
N ARG A 466 -17.92 4.37 3.96
CA ARG A 466 -18.96 5.26 3.39
C ARG A 466 -18.39 6.62 2.96
N PRO A 467 -18.97 7.23 1.91
CA PRO A 467 -18.58 8.55 1.45
C PRO A 467 -18.93 9.57 2.53
N LYS A 468 -18.00 10.49 2.79
CA LYS A 468 -18.14 11.62 3.71
C LYS A 468 -19.48 12.32 3.44
N ILE A 469 -20.45 12.19 4.34
CA ILE A 469 -21.69 12.98 4.25
C ILE A 469 -21.30 14.43 4.51
N SER A 470 -21.51 15.28 3.51
CA SER A 470 -21.26 16.71 3.56
C SER A 470 -21.97 17.37 4.75
N ARG A 471 -21.22 18.21 5.47
CA ARG A 471 -21.64 18.99 6.65
C ARG A 471 -22.77 20.03 6.42
N HIS A 472 -23.48 20.00 5.30
CA HIS A 472 -24.44 21.06 4.93
C HIS A 472 -25.91 20.62 4.78
N GLN A 473 -26.28 19.40 5.14
CA GLN A 473 -27.69 19.01 5.25
C GLN A 473 -28.07 18.68 6.68
N TRP A 474 -28.16 19.72 7.50
CA TRP A 474 -29.05 19.73 8.66
C TRP A 474 -29.75 21.09 8.65
N GLN A 475 -30.79 21.19 7.83
CA GLN A 475 -31.82 22.18 8.11
C GLN A 475 -32.42 21.80 9.45
N ALA A 476 -32.40 22.74 10.38
CA ALA A 476 -33.23 22.69 11.57
C ALA A 476 -34.65 22.36 11.10
N THR A 477 -35.14 21.17 11.45
CA THR A 477 -36.57 20.95 11.48
C THR A 477 -37.09 21.92 12.53
N GLU A 478 -37.75 22.99 12.08
CA GLU A 478 -38.50 23.87 12.97
C GLU A 478 -39.41 23.00 13.85
N ASP A 479 -39.08 22.97 15.13
CA ASP A 479 -39.77 22.21 16.16
C ASP A 479 -41.25 22.60 16.19
N THR A 480 -42.12 21.68 15.80
CA THR A 480 -43.51 21.74 16.24
C THR A 480 -43.54 21.23 17.67
N ILE A 481 -43.78 22.11 18.64
CA ILE A 481 -43.87 21.75 20.06
C ILE A 481 -45.18 20.96 20.29
N GLU A 482 -45.07 19.65 20.53
CA GLU A 482 -46.16 18.86 21.10
C GLU A 482 -46.30 19.15 22.60
N LEU A 483 -47.45 19.68 23.02
CA LEU A 483 -47.77 20.06 24.40
C LEU A 483 -48.25 18.88 25.29
N THR A 484 -47.81 17.65 25.02
CA THR A 484 -48.11 16.49 25.87
C THR A 484 -46.85 15.71 26.20
N PRO A 485 -46.55 15.44 27.49
CA PRO A 485 -45.45 14.57 27.86
C PRO A 485 -45.86 13.14 27.50
N SER A 486 -45.54 12.71 26.28
CA SER A 486 -45.53 11.29 25.94
C SER A 486 -44.62 10.59 26.96
N PRO A 487 -45.06 9.50 27.62
CA PRO A 487 -44.20 8.77 28.54
C PRO A 487 -42.94 8.40 27.76
N LYS A 488 -41.77 8.90 28.20
CA LYS A 488 -40.48 8.60 27.55
C LYS A 488 -40.36 7.08 27.50
N GLN A 489 -40.59 6.49 26.33
CA GLN A 489 -40.36 5.06 26.14
C GLN A 489 -38.86 4.82 26.36
N PRO A 490 -38.48 3.72 27.03
CA PRO A 490 -37.08 3.42 27.24
C PRO A 490 -36.39 3.21 25.89
N VAL A 491 -35.16 3.72 25.79
CA VAL A 491 -34.28 3.53 24.64
C VAL A 491 -34.04 2.04 24.44
N ASN A 492 -34.35 1.51 23.26
CA ASN A 492 -34.25 0.08 23.00
C ASN A 492 -32.95 -0.24 22.28
N LEU A 493 -31.97 -0.78 23.03
CA LEU A 493 -30.64 -1.08 22.51
C LEU A 493 -30.70 -2.20 21.45
N GLY A 494 -31.63 -3.15 21.58
CA GLY A 494 -31.97 -4.12 20.53
C GLY A 494 -32.33 -3.52 19.17
N GLN A 495 -32.92 -2.32 19.12
CA GLN A 495 -33.22 -1.64 17.85
C GLN A 495 -31.98 -1.05 17.18
N TRP A 496 -30.94 -0.72 17.96
CA TRP A 496 -29.71 -0.18 17.41
C TRP A 496 -28.98 -1.22 16.56
N PHE A 497 -29.02 -2.51 16.95
CA PHE A 497 -28.53 -3.62 16.13
C PHE A 497 -29.30 -3.80 14.81
N LYS A 498 -30.53 -3.27 14.72
CA LYS A 498 -31.36 -3.30 13.51
C LYS A 498 -31.21 -2.04 12.64
N HIS A 499 -30.25 -1.17 12.97
CA HIS A 499 -30.02 0.13 12.33
C HIS A 499 -31.25 1.06 12.28
N SER A 500 -32.19 0.91 13.23
CA SER A 500 -33.34 1.81 13.31
C SER A 500 -32.90 3.19 13.86
N PRO A 501 -33.33 4.30 13.25
CA PRO A 501 -33.05 5.64 13.79
C PRO A 501 -33.92 5.88 15.02
N GLU A 502 -33.29 6.27 16.14
CA GLU A 502 -33.98 6.93 17.25
C GLU A 502 -33.67 8.42 17.16
N VAL A 503 -34.71 9.25 17.03
CA VAL A 503 -34.62 10.68 16.66
C VAL A 503 -33.66 11.50 17.55
N MET A 504 -33.48 11.08 18.80
CA MET A 504 -32.66 11.80 19.80
C MET A 504 -31.22 11.27 19.94
N TRP A 505 -30.87 10.16 19.29
CA TRP A 505 -29.54 9.53 19.39
C TRP A 505 -28.79 9.60 18.07
N GLN A 506 -27.70 10.35 18.07
CA GLN A 506 -26.86 10.60 16.92
C GLN A 506 -25.68 9.62 16.86
N PRO A 507 -25.15 9.31 15.67
CA PRO A 507 -24.00 8.43 15.53
C PRO A 507 -22.72 9.16 15.94
N ILE A 508 -21.73 8.44 16.49
CA ILE A 508 -20.56 9.02 17.17
C ILE A 508 -19.73 9.99 16.31
N GLU A 509 -19.79 9.88 14.98
CA GLU A 509 -19.05 10.71 14.02
C GLU A 509 -19.46 12.18 14.08
N ALA A 510 -20.71 12.47 14.45
CA ALA A 510 -21.16 13.85 14.55
C ALA A 510 -20.44 14.61 15.69
N LEU A 511 -19.78 13.90 16.63
CA LEU A 511 -18.91 14.50 17.64
C LEU A 511 -17.51 14.86 17.13
N LEU A 512 -17.11 14.35 15.96
CA LEU A 512 -15.78 14.52 15.38
C LEU A 512 -15.68 15.79 14.53
N VAL A 513 -15.94 16.94 15.18
CA VAL A 513 -15.79 18.26 14.56
C VAL A 513 -14.30 18.63 14.44
N LYS A 514 -13.88 19.21 13.31
CA LYS A 514 -12.46 19.44 12.97
C LYS A 514 -11.71 20.27 14.02
N SER A 515 -12.35 21.31 14.56
CA SER A 515 -11.77 22.22 15.56
C SER A 515 -11.44 21.55 16.89
N GLN A 516 -12.09 20.43 17.22
CA GLN A 516 -11.91 19.70 18.48
C GLN A 516 -11.47 18.24 18.25
N LEU A 517 -10.96 17.92 17.06
CA LEU A 517 -10.78 16.52 16.64
C LEU A 517 -9.75 15.77 17.51
N SER A 518 -8.62 16.40 17.89
CA SER A 518 -7.63 15.78 18.78
C SER A 518 -8.17 15.42 20.17
N PRO A 519 -8.73 16.34 20.97
CA PRO A 519 -9.24 15.99 22.30
C PRO A 519 -10.41 15.00 22.22
N ARG A 520 -11.23 15.05 21.17
CA ARG A 520 -12.31 14.08 20.91
C ARG A 520 -11.79 12.69 20.61
N LEU A 521 -10.79 12.56 19.73
CA LEU A 521 -10.20 11.26 19.43
C LEU A 521 -9.51 10.67 20.66
N ARG A 522 -8.85 11.48 21.51
CA ARG A 522 -8.31 11.01 22.80
C ARG A 522 -9.40 10.46 23.71
N SER A 523 -10.52 11.17 23.89
CA SER A 523 -11.57 10.76 24.83
C SER A 523 -12.29 9.49 24.40
N ILE A 524 -12.39 9.21 23.09
CA ILE A 524 -13.12 8.04 22.56
C ILE A 524 -12.19 6.94 22.02
N TYR A 525 -10.86 7.08 22.14
CA TYR A 525 -9.87 6.15 21.59
C TYR A 525 -10.11 4.69 22.01
N HIS A 526 -10.53 4.50 23.26
CA HIS A 526 -10.80 3.20 23.85
C HIS A 526 -12.12 2.55 23.38
N LEU A 527 -12.89 3.25 22.53
CA LEU A 527 -14.14 2.79 21.92
C LEU A 527 -13.95 2.25 20.49
N ARG A 528 -12.73 2.16 19.97
CA ARG A 528 -12.42 1.68 18.60
C ARG A 528 -12.76 0.21 18.31
N SER A 529 -13.36 -0.53 19.25
CA SER A 529 -13.69 -1.95 19.05
C SER A 529 -14.64 -2.13 17.87
N GLU A 530 -14.27 -3.02 16.95
CA GLU A 530 -15.10 -3.43 15.82
C GLU A 530 -16.41 -4.08 16.29
N GLY A 531 -17.48 -3.89 15.51
CA GLY A 531 -18.81 -4.46 15.79
C GLY A 531 -19.59 -3.80 16.94
N ALA A 532 -19.02 -2.81 17.62
CA ALA A 532 -19.73 -2.03 18.62
C ALA A 532 -20.51 -0.88 17.98
N ILE A 533 -21.79 -0.73 18.33
CA ILE A 533 -22.62 0.41 17.92
C ILE A 533 -22.44 1.52 18.95
N LYS A 534 -22.05 2.70 18.50
CA LYS A 534 -21.78 3.86 19.36
C LYS A 534 -22.69 5.01 18.95
N ARG A 535 -23.46 5.51 19.91
CA ARG A 535 -24.33 6.68 19.71
C ARG A 535 -24.18 7.64 20.88
N PHE A 536 -24.53 8.89 20.65
CA PHE A 536 -24.59 9.90 21.69
C PHE A 536 -25.90 10.69 21.64
N LYS A 537 -26.24 11.28 22.78
CA LYS A 537 -27.33 12.23 22.93
C LYS A 537 -26.78 13.54 23.47
N PRO A 538 -26.99 14.70 22.80
CA PRO A 538 -26.65 15.99 23.36
C PRO A 538 -27.55 16.31 24.55
N ILE A 539 -26.95 16.83 25.62
CA ILE A 539 -27.63 17.17 26.85
C ILE A 539 -27.17 18.55 27.32
N GLN A 540 -28.13 19.47 27.36
CA GLN A 540 -27.90 20.83 27.82
C GLN A 540 -27.94 20.91 29.35
N PHE A 541 -26.82 21.31 29.96
CA PHE A 541 -26.81 21.91 31.29
C PHE A 541 -26.74 23.44 31.16
N ARG A 542 -27.19 24.18 32.18
CA ARG A 542 -27.42 25.64 32.12
C ARG A 542 -26.39 26.42 31.28
N ASP A 543 -25.11 26.20 31.55
CA ASP A 543 -24.01 26.98 30.97
C ASP A 543 -23.12 26.14 30.03
N GLN A 544 -23.42 24.86 29.84
CA GLN A 544 -22.57 23.93 29.09
C GLN A 544 -23.36 22.75 28.53
N GLU A 545 -23.09 22.39 27.27
CA GLU A 545 -23.62 21.19 26.64
C GLU A 545 -22.67 20.00 26.87
N VAL A 546 -23.23 18.81 27.08
CA VAL A 546 -22.45 17.56 27.19
C VAL A 546 -23.05 16.48 26.29
N ALA A 547 -22.23 15.54 25.84
CA ALA A 547 -22.68 14.35 25.11
C ALA A 547 -22.78 13.17 26.08
N LEU A 548 -23.96 12.58 26.23
CA LEU A 548 -24.10 11.24 26.82
C LEU A 548 -23.88 10.20 25.73
N LEU A 549 -22.74 9.51 25.80
CA LEU A 549 -22.33 8.49 24.85
C LEU A 549 -22.62 7.10 25.40
N VAL A 550 -23.21 6.25 24.57
CA VAL A 550 -23.46 4.84 24.85
C VAL A 550 -22.88 3.99 23.72
N ALA A 551 -22.04 3.03 24.09
CA ALA A 551 -21.50 2.04 23.17
C ALA A 551 -21.96 0.64 23.59
N ILE A 552 -22.51 -0.10 22.64
CA ILE A 552 -23.01 -1.47 22.84
C ILE A 552 -22.31 -2.45 21.91
N ALA A 553 -22.01 -3.65 22.40
CA ALA A 553 -21.44 -4.74 21.62
C ALA A 553 -22.04 -6.07 22.04
N GLN A 554 -22.25 -6.98 21.10
CA GLN A 554 -22.71 -8.32 21.40
C GLN A 554 -21.54 -9.20 21.88
N ASP A 555 -21.72 -9.87 23.00
CA ASP A 555 -20.73 -10.77 23.59
C ASP A 555 -20.98 -12.24 23.20
N SER A 556 -19.99 -13.12 23.40
CA SER A 556 -20.05 -14.54 23.03
C SER A 556 -21.26 -15.28 23.63
N ASP A 557 -21.71 -14.82 24.79
CA ASP A 557 -22.78 -15.45 25.58
C ASP A 557 -24.17 -14.86 25.29
N ARG A 558 -24.35 -14.19 24.14
CA ARG A 558 -25.57 -13.42 23.78
C ARG A 558 -25.92 -12.26 24.72
N LYS A 559 -25.04 -11.93 25.66
CA LYS A 559 -25.18 -10.74 26.52
C LYS A 559 -24.76 -9.49 25.75
N VAL A 560 -25.39 -8.36 26.06
CA VAL A 560 -25.00 -7.06 25.51
C VAL A 560 -24.05 -6.40 26.49
N SER A 561 -22.84 -6.12 26.03
CA SER A 561 -21.86 -5.34 26.75
C SER A 561 -22.11 -3.85 26.52
N ILE A 562 -22.19 -3.05 27.58
CA ILE A 562 -22.54 -1.64 27.53
C ILE A 562 -21.42 -0.81 28.17
N ARG A 563 -21.05 0.28 27.50
CA ARG A 563 -20.20 1.36 28.05
C ARG A 563 -20.96 2.68 27.97
N VAL A 564 -20.84 3.47 29.02
CA VAL A 564 -21.50 4.78 29.14
C VAL A 564 -20.48 5.82 29.56
N GLN A 565 -20.39 6.88 28.77
CA GLN A 565 -19.44 7.98 28.95
C GLN A 565 -20.16 9.32 28.80
N VAL A 566 -19.69 10.33 29.53
CA VAL A 566 -20.10 11.71 29.33
C VAL A 566 -18.87 12.54 29.00
N GLN A 567 -18.99 13.42 28.01
CA GLN A 567 -17.92 14.32 27.56
C GLN A 567 -18.49 15.70 27.24
N PRO A 568 -17.70 16.80 27.32
CA PRO A 568 -18.20 18.15 27.02
C PRO A 568 -18.68 18.23 25.57
N MET A 569 -19.45 19.22 25.15
CA MET A 569 -19.78 19.51 23.74
C MET A 569 -19.47 20.97 23.40
N GLY A 570 -19.44 21.30 22.10
CA GLY A 570 -19.06 22.63 21.64
C GLY A 570 -17.55 22.91 21.78
N GLU A 571 -17.22 24.15 22.17
CA GLU A 571 -15.82 24.59 22.35
C GLU A 571 -15.22 24.22 23.71
N ASP A 572 -16.02 23.69 24.63
CA ASP A 572 -15.56 23.32 25.96
C ASP A 572 -14.67 22.07 25.92
N SER A 573 -13.53 22.15 26.62
CA SER A 573 -12.55 21.06 26.73
C SER A 573 -12.64 20.26 28.02
N VAL A 574 -13.46 20.70 28.98
CA VAL A 574 -13.60 20.13 30.33
C VAL A 574 -15.07 20.04 30.70
N LEU A 575 -15.47 18.99 31.44
CA LEU A 575 -16.83 18.83 31.95
C LEU A 575 -17.17 19.81 33.09
N PRO A 576 -18.46 20.08 33.34
CA PRO A 576 -18.88 20.84 34.51
C PRO A 576 -18.42 20.16 35.81
N ALA A 577 -17.85 20.93 36.73
CA ALA A 577 -17.41 20.41 38.02
C ALA A 577 -18.58 19.85 38.84
N ASN A 578 -18.35 18.72 39.54
CA ASN A 578 -19.36 18.00 40.32
C ASN A 578 -20.54 17.44 39.51
N LEU A 579 -20.43 17.37 38.18
CA LEU A 579 -21.32 16.53 37.38
C LEU A 579 -21.16 15.06 37.79
N LYS A 580 -22.27 14.44 38.18
CA LYS A 580 -22.37 13.02 38.55
C LYS A 580 -23.00 12.21 37.43
N LEU A 581 -22.47 11.03 37.16
CA LEU A 581 -23.02 10.03 36.25
C LEU A 581 -23.25 8.73 37.02
N ALA A 582 -24.49 8.26 37.05
CA ALA A 582 -24.91 7.08 37.82
C ALA A 582 -25.64 6.05 36.96
N LEU A 583 -25.37 4.77 37.24
CA LEU A 583 -26.10 3.61 36.73
C LEU A 583 -27.10 3.14 37.78
N LEU A 584 -28.37 3.03 37.39
CA LEU A 584 -29.46 2.56 38.24
C LEU A 584 -30.07 1.28 37.67
N ASN A 585 -30.52 0.38 38.55
CA ASN A 585 -31.32 -0.78 38.15
C ASN A 585 -32.80 -0.41 37.92
N GLU A 586 -33.64 -1.39 37.53
CA GLU A 586 -35.07 -1.20 37.30
C GLU A 586 -35.84 -0.64 38.52
N THR A 587 -35.36 -0.90 39.75
CA THR A 587 -35.99 -0.39 40.98
C THR A 587 -35.52 1.02 41.35
N GLY A 588 -34.62 1.63 40.57
CA GLY A 588 -34.06 2.96 40.81
C GLY A 588 -32.93 2.98 41.84
N GLN A 589 -32.43 1.83 42.28
CA GLN A 589 -31.27 1.74 43.15
C GLN A 589 -30.00 2.04 42.35
N THR A 590 -29.17 2.97 42.85
CA THR A 590 -27.86 3.26 42.26
C THR A 590 -26.91 2.08 42.44
N LEU A 591 -26.47 1.50 41.31
CA LEU A 591 -25.50 0.41 41.27
C LEU A 591 -24.06 0.96 41.28
N ARG A 592 -23.81 2.02 40.50
CA ARG A 592 -22.51 2.70 40.40
C ARG A 592 -22.70 4.19 40.12
N GLU A 593 -21.77 5.00 40.60
CA GLU A 593 -21.71 6.45 40.38
C GLU A 593 -20.26 6.87 40.18
N VAL A 594 -20.04 7.81 39.27
CA VAL A 594 -18.77 8.53 39.08
C VAL A 594 -19.06 10.03 39.08
N THR A 595 -18.12 10.83 39.59
CA THR A 595 -18.24 12.29 39.65
C THR A 595 -17.02 12.92 39.00
N THR A 596 -17.23 13.98 38.25
CA THR A 596 -16.17 14.80 37.65
C THR A 596 -15.22 15.37 38.70
N GLN A 597 -13.93 15.33 38.36
CA GLN A 597 -12.84 16.03 39.03
C GLN A 597 -12.44 17.28 38.23
N SER A 598 -11.55 18.09 38.79
CA SER A 598 -11.00 19.25 38.09
C SER A 598 -10.24 18.81 36.83
N GLN A 599 -10.58 19.39 35.67
CA GLN A 599 -9.97 19.11 34.36
C GLN A 599 -10.38 17.80 33.68
N ASP A 600 -11.38 17.07 34.20
CA ASP A 600 -11.90 15.89 33.52
C ASP A 600 -12.49 16.27 32.15
N ASN A 601 -11.91 15.74 31.08
CA ASN A 601 -12.41 15.86 29.71
C ASN A 601 -13.44 14.78 29.36
N PHE A 602 -13.60 13.75 30.20
CA PHE A 602 -14.73 12.83 30.19
C PHE A 602 -14.86 12.13 31.55
N ILE A 603 -16.05 11.58 31.84
CA ILE A 603 -16.27 10.61 32.92
C ILE A 603 -16.93 9.37 32.33
N GLN A 604 -16.64 8.19 32.90
CA GLN A 604 -17.14 6.92 32.38
C GLN A 604 -17.53 5.98 33.52
N LEU A 605 -18.66 5.29 33.34
CA LEU A 605 -19.06 4.19 34.22
C LEU A 605 -18.25 2.93 33.92
N PRO A 606 -17.97 2.06 34.92
CA PRO A 606 -17.39 0.74 34.67
C PRO A 606 -18.21 -0.01 33.62
N ARG A 607 -17.53 -0.72 32.71
CA ARG A 607 -18.21 -1.56 31.71
C ARG A 607 -19.13 -2.55 32.42
N PHE A 608 -20.38 -2.65 31.95
CA PHE A 608 -21.36 -3.61 32.47
C PHE A 608 -21.97 -4.43 31.33
N ARG A 609 -22.69 -5.49 31.68
CA ARG A 609 -23.33 -6.40 30.73
C ARG A 609 -24.75 -6.68 31.20
N GLY A 610 -25.65 -6.94 30.25
CA GLY A 610 -26.99 -7.42 30.57
C GLY A 610 -27.59 -8.33 29.50
N GLU A 611 -28.71 -8.93 29.85
CA GLU A 611 -29.48 -9.89 29.05
C GLU A 611 -30.66 -9.21 28.34
N ASP A 612 -31.23 -9.87 27.33
CA ASP A 612 -32.40 -9.39 26.59
C ASP A 612 -33.53 -8.98 27.56
N ARG A 613 -34.11 -7.79 27.36
CA ARG A 613 -35.20 -7.20 28.16
C ARG A 613 -34.83 -6.72 29.56
N GLU A 614 -33.58 -6.82 29.99
CA GLU A 614 -33.16 -6.15 31.22
C GLU A 614 -33.29 -4.63 31.07
N LYS A 615 -33.77 -3.97 32.14
CA LYS A 615 -33.94 -2.52 32.18
C LYS A 615 -32.96 -1.89 33.15
N PHE A 616 -32.44 -0.75 32.76
CA PHE A 616 -31.59 0.08 33.59
C PHE A 616 -31.80 1.55 33.25
N SER A 617 -31.27 2.43 34.08
CA SER A 617 -31.29 3.86 33.80
C SER A 617 -29.93 4.47 33.99
N ILE A 618 -29.63 5.47 33.17
CA ILE A 618 -28.49 6.36 33.36
C ILE A 618 -29.01 7.69 33.88
N GLN A 619 -28.43 8.14 34.97
CA GLN A 619 -28.78 9.41 35.60
C GLN A 619 -27.58 10.33 35.61
N MET A 620 -27.78 11.57 35.19
CA MET A 620 -26.80 12.64 35.27
C MET A 620 -27.30 13.75 36.17
N THR A 621 -26.50 14.14 37.15
CA THR A 621 -26.88 15.17 38.14
C THR A 621 -25.81 16.25 38.20
N HIS A 622 -26.21 17.50 38.03
CA HIS A 622 -25.34 18.67 38.18
C HIS A 622 -26.13 19.80 38.84
N ASN A 623 -25.68 20.23 40.02
CA ASN A 623 -26.39 21.17 40.88
C ASN A 623 -27.85 20.72 41.16
N ALA A 624 -28.84 21.52 40.78
CA ALA A 624 -30.26 21.19 40.94
C ALA A 624 -30.87 20.45 39.75
N LEU A 625 -30.11 20.25 38.67
CA LEU A 625 -30.59 19.55 37.47
C LEU A 625 -30.32 18.05 37.58
N ASN A 626 -31.36 17.26 37.34
CA ASN A 626 -31.30 15.81 37.30
C ASN A 626 -31.93 15.34 35.99
N ILE A 627 -31.13 14.68 35.16
CA ILE A 627 -31.53 14.16 33.86
C ILE A 627 -31.40 12.64 33.92
N LYS A 628 -32.50 11.95 33.64
CA LYS A 628 -32.57 10.49 33.65
C LYS A 628 -32.99 9.98 32.28
N GLU A 629 -32.27 8.98 31.79
CA GLU A 629 -32.56 8.26 30.56
C GLU A 629 -32.73 6.77 30.89
N ASP A 630 -33.86 6.20 30.47
CA ASP A 630 -34.21 4.80 30.72
C ASP A 630 -33.89 3.95 29.48
N PHE A 631 -33.35 2.76 29.70
CA PHE A 631 -32.89 1.84 28.65
C PHE A 631 -33.49 0.44 28.86
N ILE A 632 -33.71 -0.25 27.74
CA ILE A 632 -33.98 -1.68 27.69
C ILE A 632 -32.99 -2.35 26.73
N ILE A 633 -32.40 -3.46 27.16
CA ILE A 633 -31.44 -4.23 26.37
C ILE A 633 -32.16 -5.00 25.26
#